data_AF-A0A6P6XPG3-F1
#
_entry.id   AF-A0A6P6XPG3-F1
#
_cell.length_a   1.000
_cell.length_b   1.000
_cell.length_c   1.000
_cell.angle_alpha   90.00
_cell.angle_beta   90.00
_cell.angle_gamma   90.00
#
_symmetry.space_group_name_H-M   'P 1'
#
loop_
_entity.id
_entity.type
_entity.pdbx_description
1 polymer ?
#
loop_
_entity_poly.entity_id
_entity_poly.type
_entity_poly.pdbx_seq_one_letter_code
_entity_poly.pdbx_strand_id
1 'polypeptide(L)'
;METIESDCNKALEDIRENIGTANAIIIEQKLWPSIQKTYKSNNSNPIVMNYFIGYYNAMYEIIFLNSQSKDPYLNYSRYGFETSSLSSAANLNHKLLYNIHIRLGDLYRYGDSYDNAKYYYKRALHLDPRRGFAYNQLALSTPLTKAYQCVYYYVRALYSTEEPFKVAESNIKVSISRFDSPLFERFRRQSNISMSDNAITIAYPSNGQEWFYLVVISIHFNDLNLTLDLLLDQLLKTIDCDDESLQFDYLLMSLDVAFDWILKDRNNQLANDTTSTQKAHLLNDNLKTLNVWLLSNSKLNDNIDDDRKNETDCNIGLIHNTILKDFSPLRQIYEQMEYYYETEMYRMDKHRKILISRLVQKLQKF
;
A
#
# COMPACT_ATOMS: atom_id res chain seq x y z
N MET A 1 -21.55 -32.26 -3.45
CA MET A 1 -20.19 -32.16 -2.88
C MET A 1 -19.24 -33.03 -3.70
N GLU A 2 -19.58 -34.30 -3.92
CA GLU A 2 -18.81 -35.24 -4.76
C GLU A 2 -18.38 -34.69 -6.14
N THR A 3 -19.27 -33.99 -6.87
CA THR A 3 -18.92 -33.41 -8.18
C THR A 3 -17.82 -32.34 -8.08
N ILE A 4 -17.90 -31.43 -7.10
CA ILE A 4 -16.89 -30.36 -6.95
C ILE A 4 -15.56 -30.93 -6.44
N GLU A 5 -15.60 -31.99 -5.64
CA GLU A 5 -14.38 -32.65 -5.15
C GLU A 5 -13.64 -33.34 -6.30
N SER A 6 -14.39 -34.02 -7.19
CA SER A 6 -13.82 -34.58 -8.42
C SER A 6 -13.22 -33.50 -9.31
N ASP A 7 -13.90 -32.36 -9.47
CA ASP A 7 -13.39 -31.23 -10.26
C ASP A 7 -12.12 -30.64 -9.64
N CYS A 8 -12.07 -30.49 -8.31
CA CYS A 8 -10.89 -29.99 -7.60
C CYS A 8 -9.71 -30.97 -7.73
N ASN A 9 -9.94 -32.27 -7.56
CA ASN A 9 -8.87 -33.28 -7.70
C ASN A 9 -8.30 -33.30 -9.11
N LYS A 10 -9.17 -33.28 -10.13
CA LYS A 10 -8.73 -33.20 -11.53
C LYS A 10 -7.94 -31.92 -11.80
N ALA A 11 -8.44 -30.77 -11.36
CA ALA A 11 -7.76 -29.50 -11.52
C ALA A 11 -6.38 -29.47 -10.83
N LEU A 12 -6.24 -30.13 -9.67
CA LEU A 12 -4.97 -30.20 -8.95
C LEU A 12 -3.91 -30.98 -9.73
N GLU A 13 -4.28 -32.14 -10.30
CA GLU A 13 -3.37 -32.93 -11.15
C GLU A 13 -3.03 -32.17 -12.44
N ASP A 14 -4.03 -31.60 -13.12
CA ASP A 14 -3.80 -30.81 -14.34
C ASP A 14 -2.86 -29.62 -14.06
N ILE A 15 -3.02 -28.94 -12.91
CA ILE A 15 -2.12 -27.84 -12.48
C ILE A 15 -0.72 -28.36 -12.21
N ARG A 16 -0.59 -29.51 -11.52
CA ARG A 16 0.70 -30.12 -11.20
C ARG A 16 1.50 -30.46 -12.45
N GLU A 17 0.85 -30.95 -13.50
CA GLU A 17 1.48 -31.23 -14.80
C GLU A 17 1.87 -29.97 -15.58
N ASN A 18 1.25 -28.82 -15.24
CA ASN A 18 1.38 -27.56 -15.96
C ASN A 18 2.04 -26.44 -15.13
N ILE A 19 2.77 -26.77 -14.05
CA ILE A 19 3.47 -25.79 -13.21
C ILE A 19 4.41 -24.93 -14.05
N GLY A 20 4.43 -23.62 -13.79
CA GLY A 20 5.24 -22.66 -14.55
C GLY A 20 4.67 -22.32 -15.93
N THR A 21 3.45 -22.74 -16.25
CA THR A 21 2.80 -22.44 -17.54
C THR A 21 1.53 -21.61 -17.36
N ALA A 22 1.08 -20.96 -18.44
CA ALA A 22 -0.19 -20.23 -18.45
C ALA A 22 -1.41 -21.15 -18.26
N ASN A 23 -1.30 -22.44 -18.61
CA ASN A 23 -2.38 -23.40 -18.47
C ASN A 23 -2.78 -23.59 -16.99
N ALA A 24 -1.83 -23.65 -16.07
CA ALA A 24 -2.11 -23.78 -14.64
C ALA A 24 -2.97 -22.61 -14.11
N ILE A 25 -2.68 -21.38 -14.57
CA ILE A 25 -3.48 -20.19 -14.23
C ILE A 25 -4.89 -20.30 -14.80
N ILE A 26 -5.02 -20.72 -16.06
CA ILE A 26 -6.33 -20.87 -16.73
C ILE A 26 -7.19 -21.93 -16.02
N ILE A 27 -6.58 -23.04 -15.58
CA ILE A 27 -7.27 -24.11 -14.84
C ILE A 27 -7.81 -23.58 -13.50
N GLU A 28 -6.98 -22.91 -12.70
CA GLU A 28 -7.42 -22.29 -11.42
C GLU A 28 -8.57 -21.30 -11.64
N GLN A 29 -8.42 -20.41 -12.63
CA GLN A 29 -9.43 -19.38 -12.92
C GLN A 29 -10.77 -19.97 -13.35
N LYS A 30 -10.77 -21.08 -14.11
CA LYS A 30 -12.00 -21.77 -14.52
C LYS A 30 -12.69 -22.49 -13.36
N LEU A 31 -11.92 -23.00 -12.40
CA LEU A 31 -12.47 -23.71 -11.24
C LEU A 31 -13.12 -22.75 -10.23
N TRP A 32 -12.56 -21.55 -10.06
CA TRP A 32 -12.99 -20.61 -9.01
C TRP A 32 -14.51 -20.28 -9.02
N PRO A 33 -15.16 -19.99 -10.16
CA PRO A 33 -16.61 -19.76 -10.19
C PRO A 33 -17.44 -20.95 -9.68
N SER A 34 -17.00 -22.19 -9.96
CA SER A 34 -17.65 -23.42 -9.48
C SER A 34 -17.50 -23.58 -7.96
N ILE A 35 -16.33 -23.22 -7.41
CA ILE A 35 -16.10 -23.18 -5.96
C ILE A 35 -17.03 -22.15 -5.31
N GLN A 36 -17.08 -20.92 -5.84
CA GLN A 36 -17.95 -19.87 -5.30
C GLN A 36 -19.43 -20.25 -5.37
N LYS A 37 -19.87 -20.84 -6.48
CA LYS A 37 -21.25 -21.32 -6.64
C LYS A 37 -21.56 -22.41 -5.61
N THR A 38 -20.67 -23.40 -5.48
CA THR A 38 -20.86 -24.50 -4.52
C THR A 38 -20.93 -24.00 -3.09
N TYR A 39 -20.04 -23.08 -2.70
CA TYR A 39 -20.05 -22.47 -1.38
C TYR A 39 -21.39 -21.77 -1.09
N LYS A 40 -21.86 -20.92 -2.02
CA LYS A 40 -23.15 -20.21 -1.91
C LYS A 40 -24.33 -21.18 -1.82
N SER A 41 -24.36 -22.22 -2.65
CA SER A 41 -25.44 -23.22 -2.67
C SER A 41 -25.50 -24.09 -1.40
N ASN A 42 -24.42 -24.17 -0.63
CA ASN A 42 -24.36 -24.93 0.62
C ASN A 42 -24.57 -24.04 1.86
N ASN A 43 -25.21 -22.87 1.72
CA ASN A 43 -25.53 -21.97 2.83
C ASN A 43 -24.34 -21.66 3.73
N SER A 44 -23.16 -21.42 3.13
CA SER A 44 -21.94 -21.10 3.88
C SER A 44 -21.49 -22.19 4.86
N ASN A 45 -21.73 -23.47 4.54
CA ASN A 45 -21.34 -24.59 5.38
C ASN A 45 -19.82 -24.59 5.70
N PRO A 46 -19.41 -24.58 6.99
CA PRO A 46 -18.01 -24.57 7.38
C PRO A 46 -17.18 -25.75 6.89
N ILE A 47 -17.77 -26.93 6.72
CA ILE A 47 -17.07 -28.12 6.21
C ILE A 47 -16.67 -27.91 4.75
N VAL A 48 -17.59 -27.39 3.94
CA VAL A 48 -17.35 -27.04 2.54
C VAL A 48 -16.29 -25.95 2.43
N MET A 49 -16.35 -24.94 3.31
CA MET A 49 -15.33 -23.90 3.40
C MET A 49 -13.93 -24.47 3.71
N ASN A 50 -13.83 -25.29 4.76
CA ASN A 50 -12.56 -25.89 5.18
C ASN A 50 -11.97 -26.80 4.10
N TYR A 51 -12.80 -27.52 3.35
CA TYR A 51 -12.36 -28.28 2.18
C TYR A 51 -11.71 -27.37 1.14
N PHE A 52 -12.35 -26.26 0.75
CA PHE A 52 -11.78 -25.35 -0.24
C PHE A 52 -10.51 -24.64 0.25
N ILE A 53 -10.45 -24.28 1.53
CA ILE A 53 -9.22 -23.75 2.14
C ILE A 53 -8.10 -24.79 2.08
N GLY A 54 -8.40 -26.04 2.45
CA GLY A 54 -7.46 -27.17 2.34
C GLY A 54 -6.96 -27.39 0.92
N TYR A 55 -7.86 -27.35 -0.07
CA TYR A 55 -7.54 -27.46 -1.48
C TYR A 55 -6.54 -26.38 -1.94
N TYR A 56 -6.80 -25.10 -1.65
CA TYR A 56 -5.90 -24.01 -2.05
C TYR A 56 -4.57 -24.04 -1.29
N ASN A 57 -4.55 -24.48 -0.03
CA ASN A 57 -3.31 -24.70 0.71
C ASN A 57 -2.48 -25.84 0.09
N ALA A 58 -3.10 -26.96 -0.29
CA ALA A 58 -2.40 -28.05 -0.97
C ALA A 58 -1.83 -27.61 -2.33
N MET A 59 -2.59 -26.83 -3.10
CA MET A 59 -2.11 -26.26 -4.36
C MET A 59 -0.92 -25.32 -4.15
N TYR A 60 -0.99 -24.44 -3.15
CA TYR A 60 0.12 -23.57 -2.75
C TYR A 60 1.38 -24.39 -2.44
N GLU A 61 1.27 -25.43 -1.61
CA GLU A 61 2.40 -26.30 -1.25
C GLU A 61 2.99 -27.02 -2.46
N ILE A 62 2.15 -27.52 -3.38
CA ILE A 62 2.62 -28.17 -4.61
C ILE A 62 3.43 -27.18 -5.47
N ILE A 63 2.91 -25.96 -5.69
CA ILE A 63 3.62 -24.96 -6.49
C ILE A 63 4.92 -24.55 -5.80
N PHE A 64 4.87 -24.35 -4.48
CA PHE A 64 6.01 -23.98 -3.67
C PHE A 64 7.13 -25.04 -3.75
N LEU A 65 6.82 -26.32 -3.52
CA LEU A 65 7.80 -27.42 -3.56
C LEU A 65 8.41 -27.65 -4.95
N ASN A 66 7.70 -27.27 -6.02
CA ASN A 66 8.17 -27.40 -7.40
C ASN A 66 8.81 -26.12 -7.96
N SER A 67 8.90 -25.06 -7.15
CA SER A 67 9.61 -23.84 -7.52
C SER A 67 11.12 -23.99 -7.30
N GLN A 68 11.93 -23.47 -8.23
CA GLN A 68 13.39 -23.60 -8.17
C GLN A 68 14.00 -22.83 -6.99
N SER A 69 13.40 -21.71 -6.59
CA SER A 69 13.67 -21.07 -5.31
C SER A 69 12.78 -21.74 -4.26
N LYS A 70 13.34 -22.61 -3.41
CA LYS A 70 12.66 -23.17 -2.21
C LYS A 70 12.37 -22.10 -1.15
N ASP A 71 11.95 -20.91 -1.58
CA ASP A 71 11.58 -19.79 -0.75
C ASP A 71 10.05 -19.79 -0.57
N PRO A 72 9.53 -19.92 0.66
CA PRO A 72 8.09 -20.00 0.95
C PRO A 72 7.29 -18.77 0.53
N TYR A 73 7.95 -17.73 0.03
CA TYR A 73 7.36 -16.52 -0.52
C TYR A 73 7.87 -16.22 -1.95
N LEU A 74 8.61 -17.15 -2.56
CA LEU A 74 9.37 -16.94 -3.80
C LEU A 74 10.19 -15.64 -3.80
N ASN A 75 10.84 -15.41 -2.66
CA ASN A 75 11.74 -14.31 -2.36
C ASN A 75 11.16 -12.94 -2.72
N TYR A 76 10.69 -12.25 -1.68
CA TYR A 76 10.89 -10.82 -1.63
C TYR A 76 12.39 -10.59 -1.56
N SER A 77 13.02 -10.53 -2.71
CA SER A 77 14.01 -9.50 -2.84
C SER A 77 13.21 -8.20 -2.64
N ARG A 78 13.54 -7.39 -1.63
CA ARG A 78 13.16 -5.96 -1.53
C ARG A 78 13.54 -5.12 -2.78
N TYR A 79 13.90 -5.77 -3.87
CA TYR A 79 14.55 -5.34 -5.09
C TYR A 79 13.36 -5.11 -6.02
N GLY A 80 12.84 -3.89 -5.96
CA GLY A 80 11.45 -3.64 -6.30
C GLY A 80 10.99 -4.19 -7.63
N PHE A 81 9.88 -4.94 -7.62
CA PHE A 81 8.90 -5.13 -8.71
C PHE A 81 9.41 -5.49 -10.10
N GLU A 82 10.66 -5.92 -10.26
CA GLU A 82 11.17 -6.31 -11.56
C GLU A 82 10.89 -7.79 -11.84
N THR A 83 9.63 -8.06 -12.20
CA THR A 83 9.24 -9.33 -12.83
C THR A 83 9.96 -9.57 -14.16
N SER A 84 10.64 -8.54 -14.70
CA SER A 84 11.55 -8.60 -15.85
C SER A 84 12.77 -9.50 -15.63
N SER A 85 13.19 -9.68 -14.37
CA SER A 85 14.33 -10.53 -14.00
C SER A 85 13.96 -12.00 -13.78
N LEU A 86 12.68 -12.30 -13.61
CA LEU A 86 12.18 -13.66 -13.45
C LEU A 86 12.16 -14.39 -14.79
N SER A 87 12.47 -15.69 -14.77
CA SER A 87 12.17 -16.54 -15.92
C SER A 87 10.66 -16.49 -16.22
N SER A 88 10.28 -16.71 -17.48
CA SER A 88 8.86 -16.75 -17.87
C SER A 88 8.03 -17.69 -17.00
N ALA A 89 8.61 -18.85 -16.63
CA ALA A 89 7.99 -19.82 -15.75
C ALA A 89 7.85 -19.32 -14.30
N ALA A 90 8.87 -18.67 -13.74
CA ALA A 90 8.81 -18.11 -12.39
C ALA A 90 7.76 -16.98 -12.30
N ASN A 91 7.68 -16.13 -13.32
CA ASN A 91 6.65 -15.09 -13.43
C ASN A 91 5.23 -15.68 -13.46
N LEU A 92 5.02 -16.78 -14.20
CA LEU A 92 3.72 -17.47 -14.23
C LEU A 92 3.36 -18.10 -12.88
N ASN A 93 4.32 -18.70 -12.17
CA ASN A 93 4.08 -19.20 -10.82
C ASN A 93 3.76 -18.09 -9.82
N HIS A 94 4.42 -16.93 -9.91
CA HIS A 94 4.09 -15.77 -9.07
C HIS A 94 2.65 -15.32 -9.28
N LYS A 95 2.19 -15.26 -10.54
CA LYS A 95 0.80 -14.91 -10.87
C LYS A 95 -0.20 -15.94 -10.33
N LEU A 96 0.12 -17.22 -10.41
CA LEU A 96 -0.72 -18.28 -9.86
C LEU A 96 -0.81 -18.20 -8.34
N LEU A 97 0.31 -18.02 -7.64
CA LEU A 97 0.36 -17.86 -6.18
C LEU A 97 -0.39 -16.60 -5.72
N TYR A 98 -0.30 -15.51 -6.48
CA TYR A 98 -1.12 -14.33 -6.23
C TYR A 98 -2.61 -14.70 -6.24
N ASN A 99 -3.08 -15.42 -7.28
CA ASN A 99 -4.49 -15.82 -7.36
C ASN A 99 -4.87 -16.72 -6.17
N ILE A 100 -4.03 -17.68 -5.79
CA ILE A 100 -4.26 -18.58 -4.66
C ILE A 100 -4.41 -17.79 -3.35
N HIS A 101 -3.52 -16.84 -3.08
CA HIS A 101 -3.64 -15.98 -1.90
C HIS A 101 -4.89 -15.11 -1.93
N ILE A 102 -5.29 -14.60 -3.11
CA ILE A 102 -6.59 -13.94 -3.26
C ILE A 102 -7.74 -14.89 -2.91
N ARG A 103 -7.72 -16.15 -3.38
CA ARG A 103 -8.80 -17.12 -3.12
C ARG A 103 -8.88 -17.49 -1.66
N LEU A 104 -7.76 -17.77 -1.01
CA LEU A 104 -7.69 -18.01 0.42
C LEU A 104 -8.25 -16.82 1.19
N GLY A 105 -7.84 -15.60 0.84
CA GLY A 105 -8.38 -14.39 1.46
C GLY A 105 -9.90 -14.28 1.30
N ASP A 106 -10.42 -14.52 0.10
CA ASP A 106 -11.86 -14.48 -0.19
C ASP A 106 -12.63 -15.54 0.60
N LEU A 107 -12.13 -16.78 0.67
CA LEU A 107 -12.70 -17.87 1.47
C LEU A 107 -12.75 -17.50 2.95
N TYR A 108 -11.64 -17.01 3.53
CA TYR A 108 -11.64 -16.59 4.94
C TYR A 108 -12.60 -15.42 5.20
N ARG A 109 -12.69 -14.45 4.28
CA ARG A 109 -13.66 -13.34 4.43
C ARG A 109 -15.10 -13.84 4.34
N TYR A 110 -15.40 -14.77 3.44
CA TYR A 110 -16.74 -15.35 3.33
C TYR A 110 -17.16 -16.13 4.58
N GLY A 111 -16.20 -16.60 5.38
CA GLY A 111 -16.41 -17.19 6.70
C GLY A 111 -16.18 -16.21 7.85
N ASP A 112 -16.26 -14.90 7.61
CA ASP A 112 -16.08 -13.81 8.59
C ASP A 112 -14.74 -13.82 9.36
N SER A 113 -13.75 -14.55 8.86
CA SER A 113 -12.39 -14.60 9.42
C SER A 113 -11.53 -13.48 8.82
N TYR A 114 -11.86 -12.23 9.16
CA TYR A 114 -11.24 -11.05 8.55
C TYR A 114 -9.72 -10.95 8.79
N ASP A 115 -9.21 -11.44 9.92
CA ASP A 115 -7.77 -11.42 10.19
C ASP A 115 -6.99 -12.38 9.28
N ASN A 116 -7.49 -13.60 9.08
CA ASN A 116 -6.93 -14.52 8.10
C ASN A 116 -7.09 -13.98 6.68
N ALA A 117 -8.24 -13.38 6.35
CA ALA A 117 -8.44 -12.76 5.04
C ALA A 117 -7.37 -11.69 4.76
N LYS A 118 -7.16 -10.77 5.71
CA LYS A 118 -6.12 -9.73 5.63
C LYS A 118 -4.71 -10.32 5.51
N TYR A 119 -4.42 -11.40 6.23
CA TYR A 119 -3.13 -12.10 6.12
C TYR A 119 -2.86 -12.54 4.67
N TYR A 120 -3.81 -13.23 4.03
CA TYR A 120 -3.62 -13.72 2.66
C TYR A 120 -3.63 -12.60 1.62
N TYR A 121 -4.50 -11.59 1.74
CA TYR A 121 -4.44 -10.44 0.83
C TYR A 121 -3.12 -9.68 0.93
N LYS A 122 -2.55 -9.56 2.14
CA LYS A 122 -1.19 -9.04 2.30
C LYS A 122 -0.18 -9.92 1.57
N ARG A 123 -0.22 -11.25 1.70
CA ARG A 123 0.68 -12.14 0.93
C ARG A 123 0.53 -11.97 -0.58
N ALA A 124 -0.69 -11.78 -1.09
CA ALA A 124 -0.91 -11.45 -2.50
C ALA A 124 -0.21 -10.14 -2.89
N LEU A 125 -0.31 -9.09 -2.07
CA LEU A 125 0.41 -7.83 -2.30
C LEU A 125 1.93 -7.95 -2.17
N HIS A 126 2.44 -8.91 -1.38
CA HIS A 126 3.87 -9.20 -1.35
C HIS A 126 4.35 -9.80 -2.67
N LEU A 127 3.50 -10.57 -3.35
CA LEU A 127 3.81 -11.12 -4.67
C LEU A 127 3.68 -10.06 -5.78
N ASP A 128 2.61 -9.27 -5.75
CA ASP A 128 2.39 -8.22 -6.73
C ASP A 128 1.52 -7.06 -6.19
N PRO A 129 2.11 -5.94 -5.76
CA PRO A 129 1.36 -4.78 -5.29
C PRO A 129 0.91 -3.85 -6.42
N ARG A 130 1.13 -4.20 -7.70
CA ARG A 130 0.64 -3.42 -8.86
C ARG A 130 -0.79 -3.78 -9.24
N ARG A 131 -1.39 -4.75 -8.54
CA ARG A 131 -2.73 -5.26 -8.78
C ARG A 131 -3.70 -4.76 -7.71
N GLY A 132 -4.73 -4.04 -8.15
CA GLY A 132 -5.66 -3.35 -7.26
C GLY A 132 -6.65 -4.25 -6.53
N PHE A 133 -6.84 -5.50 -6.98
CA PHE A 133 -7.82 -6.40 -6.40
C PHE A 133 -7.53 -6.66 -4.91
N ALA A 134 -6.31 -7.05 -4.55
CA ALA A 134 -5.94 -7.34 -3.15
C ALA A 134 -6.16 -6.13 -2.23
N TYR A 135 -5.84 -4.91 -2.69
CA TYR A 135 -6.11 -3.69 -1.93
C TYR A 135 -7.61 -3.48 -1.70
N ASN A 136 -8.45 -3.66 -2.72
CA ASN A 136 -9.91 -3.56 -2.55
C ASN A 136 -10.41 -4.58 -1.52
N GLN A 137 -9.90 -5.80 -1.55
CA GLN A 137 -10.31 -6.82 -0.59
C GLN A 137 -9.84 -6.53 0.84
N LEU A 138 -8.65 -5.92 1.00
CA LEU A 138 -8.18 -5.41 2.30
C LEU A 138 -9.09 -4.32 2.85
N ALA A 139 -9.51 -3.37 2.00
CA ALA A 139 -10.44 -2.32 2.39
C ALA A 139 -11.77 -2.90 2.88
N LEU A 140 -12.35 -3.85 2.12
CA LEU A 140 -13.58 -4.57 2.52
C LEU A 140 -13.43 -5.38 3.81
N SER A 141 -12.20 -5.79 4.15
CA SER A 141 -11.89 -6.55 5.37
C SER A 141 -11.40 -5.67 6.52
N THR A 142 -11.43 -4.35 6.34
CA THR A 142 -11.01 -3.37 7.34
C THR A 142 -12.25 -2.85 8.08
N PRO A 143 -12.29 -2.92 9.42
CA PRO A 143 -13.40 -2.34 10.19
C PRO A 143 -13.55 -0.85 9.88
N LEU A 144 -14.79 -0.38 9.80
CA LEU A 144 -15.09 1.03 9.50
C LEU A 144 -14.50 2.01 10.52
N THR A 145 -14.30 1.57 11.77
CA THR A 145 -13.61 2.34 12.81
C THR A 145 -12.16 2.66 12.45
N LYS A 146 -11.54 1.92 11.52
CA LYS A 146 -10.23 2.20 10.93
C LYS A 146 -10.38 2.92 9.59
N ALA A 147 -11.12 4.03 9.58
CA ALA A 147 -11.53 4.76 8.38
C ALA A 147 -10.35 5.15 7.48
N TYR A 148 -9.27 5.70 8.02
CA TYR A 148 -8.09 6.10 7.24
C TYR A 148 -7.46 4.90 6.52
N GLN A 149 -7.29 3.77 7.20
CA GLN A 149 -6.76 2.55 6.59
C GLN A 149 -7.68 2.01 5.49
N CYS A 150 -8.99 2.02 5.73
CA CYS A 150 -9.99 1.56 4.76
C CYS A 150 -9.95 2.38 3.46
N VAL A 151 -10.02 3.71 3.56
CA VAL A 151 -9.99 4.59 2.39
C VAL A 151 -8.63 4.55 1.70
N TYR A 152 -7.53 4.48 2.46
CA TYR A 152 -6.20 4.29 1.89
C TYR A 152 -6.13 3.06 0.99
N TYR A 153 -6.64 1.91 1.44
CA TYR A 153 -6.64 0.71 0.62
C TYR A 153 -7.50 0.85 -0.64
N TYR A 154 -8.67 1.49 -0.57
CA TYR A 154 -9.43 1.75 -1.80
C TYR A 154 -8.70 2.71 -2.76
N VAL A 155 -8.05 3.75 -2.25
CA VAL A 155 -7.22 4.66 -3.06
C VAL A 155 -6.08 3.88 -3.72
N ARG A 156 -5.39 3.00 -2.98
CA ARG A 156 -4.36 2.11 -3.54
C ARG A 156 -4.92 1.17 -4.61
N ALA A 157 -6.11 0.63 -4.40
CA ALA A 157 -6.79 -0.23 -5.38
C ALA A 157 -7.09 0.52 -6.68
N LEU A 158 -7.57 1.77 -6.57
CA LEU A 158 -7.92 2.62 -7.70
C LEU A 158 -6.70 3.00 -8.55
N TYR A 159 -5.57 3.31 -7.90
CA TYR A 159 -4.35 3.81 -8.55
C TYR A 159 -3.25 2.75 -8.75
N SER A 160 -3.59 1.47 -8.63
CA SER A 160 -2.67 0.38 -8.96
C SER A 160 -2.27 0.42 -10.44
N THR A 161 -1.01 0.11 -10.75
CA THR A 161 -0.38 0.42 -12.04
C THR A 161 -0.62 -0.59 -13.15
N GLU A 162 -0.79 -1.87 -12.82
CA GLU A 162 -1.03 -2.93 -13.82
C GLU A 162 -2.51 -3.28 -13.93
N GLU A 163 -3.17 -3.50 -12.79
CA GLU A 163 -4.59 -3.88 -12.76
C GLU A 163 -5.37 -2.99 -11.79
N PRO A 164 -5.67 -1.73 -12.15
CA PRO A 164 -6.47 -0.84 -11.32
C PRO A 164 -7.88 -1.37 -11.10
N PHE A 165 -8.36 -1.31 -9.87
CA PHE A 165 -9.70 -1.79 -9.50
C PHE A 165 -10.69 -0.62 -9.46
N LYS A 166 -11.24 -0.24 -10.62
CA LYS A 166 -12.08 0.96 -10.78
C LYS A 166 -13.32 1.01 -9.86
N VAL A 167 -13.86 -0.15 -9.48
CA VAL A 167 -15.00 -0.24 -8.53
C VAL A 167 -14.65 0.38 -7.17
N ALA A 168 -13.36 0.45 -6.81
CA ALA A 168 -12.91 1.10 -5.59
C ALA A 168 -13.33 2.58 -5.52
N GLU A 169 -13.51 3.28 -6.64
CA GLU A 169 -14.01 4.66 -6.64
C GLU A 169 -15.39 4.77 -5.97
N SER A 170 -16.33 3.87 -6.34
CA SER A 170 -17.65 3.81 -5.71
C SER A 170 -17.54 3.48 -4.22
N ASN A 171 -16.64 2.55 -3.88
CA ASN A 171 -16.43 2.14 -2.49
C ASN A 171 -15.83 3.26 -1.64
N ILE A 172 -14.96 4.12 -2.19
CA ILE A 172 -14.49 5.35 -1.53
C ILE A 172 -15.69 6.22 -1.19
N LYS A 173 -16.55 6.52 -2.18
CA LYS A 173 -17.73 7.39 -2.01
C LYS A 173 -18.67 6.88 -0.92
N VAL A 174 -18.97 5.58 -0.94
CA VAL A 174 -19.80 4.91 0.07
C VAL A 174 -19.14 4.91 1.45
N SER A 175 -17.81 4.79 1.53
CA SER A 175 -17.11 4.78 2.81
C SER A 175 -17.09 6.18 3.43
N ILE A 176 -16.72 7.20 2.66
CA ILE A 176 -16.63 8.57 3.17
C ILE A 176 -17.99 9.20 3.49
N SER A 177 -19.09 8.71 2.88
CA SER A 177 -20.44 9.10 3.30
C SER A 177 -20.77 8.65 4.73
N ARG A 178 -20.10 7.62 5.23
CA ARG A 178 -20.33 7.03 6.55
C ARG A 178 -19.36 7.51 7.64
N PHE A 179 -18.44 8.42 7.35
CA PHE A 179 -17.41 8.85 8.30
C PHE A 179 -17.63 10.29 8.78
N ASP A 180 -18.18 10.46 9.96
CA ASP A 180 -18.37 11.78 10.57
C ASP A 180 -17.07 12.28 11.22
N SER A 181 -16.39 13.21 10.54
CA SER A 181 -15.26 13.98 11.07
C SER A 181 -15.02 15.21 10.19
N PRO A 182 -14.35 16.27 10.70
CA PRO A 182 -14.00 17.44 9.90
C PRO A 182 -13.13 17.10 8.68
N LEU A 183 -12.24 16.10 8.78
CA LEU A 183 -11.38 15.68 7.67
C LEU A 183 -12.19 15.04 6.54
N PHE A 184 -13.04 14.06 6.87
CA PHE A 184 -13.88 13.39 5.88
C PHE A 184 -15.01 14.27 5.34
N GLU A 185 -15.47 15.28 6.10
CA GLU A 185 -16.41 16.29 5.62
C GLU A 185 -15.85 17.08 4.43
N ARG A 186 -14.57 17.44 4.47
CA ARG A 186 -13.91 18.14 3.36
C ARG A 186 -13.87 17.27 2.09
N PHE A 187 -13.45 16.01 2.23
CA PHE A 187 -13.45 15.07 1.11
C PHE A 187 -14.84 14.83 0.53
N ARG A 188 -15.87 14.75 1.39
CA ARG A 188 -17.28 14.66 0.96
C ARG A 188 -17.72 15.89 0.17
N ARG A 189 -17.44 17.10 0.65
CA ARG A 189 -17.80 18.36 -0.02
C ARG A 189 -17.16 18.47 -1.39
N GLN A 190 -15.87 18.17 -1.50
CA GLN A 190 -15.16 18.18 -2.79
C GLN A 190 -15.73 17.17 -3.79
N SER A 191 -16.26 16.07 -3.28
CA SER A 191 -16.83 15.00 -4.10
C SER A 191 -18.35 15.11 -4.30
N ASN A 192 -19.00 16.17 -3.80
CA ASN A 192 -20.46 16.33 -3.79
C ASN A 192 -21.22 15.12 -3.20
N ILE A 193 -20.74 14.60 -2.06
CA ILE A 193 -21.32 13.44 -1.38
C ILE A 193 -22.02 13.86 -0.09
N SER A 194 -23.28 13.48 0.06
CA SER A 194 -24.03 13.66 1.30
C SER A 194 -23.58 12.64 2.36
N MET A 195 -23.60 13.06 3.62
CA MET A 195 -23.39 12.14 4.75
C MET A 195 -24.58 11.18 4.89
N SER A 196 -24.31 9.95 5.27
CA SER A 196 -25.32 8.92 5.53
C SER A 196 -25.92 9.06 6.92
N ASP A 197 -27.19 8.70 7.08
CA ASP A 197 -27.90 8.71 8.37
C ASP A 197 -27.25 7.80 9.43
N ASN A 198 -26.52 6.77 9.00
CA ASN A 198 -25.81 5.83 9.89
C ASN A 198 -24.30 6.08 9.98
N ALA A 199 -23.88 7.34 9.80
CA ALA A 199 -22.49 7.73 9.91
C ALA A 199 -21.91 7.41 11.30
N ILE A 200 -20.64 7.03 11.33
CA ILE A 200 -19.88 6.79 12.55
C ILE A 200 -18.89 7.92 12.76
N THR A 201 -18.74 8.36 14.01
CA THR A 201 -17.75 9.39 14.36
C THR A 201 -16.34 8.83 14.25
N ILE A 202 -15.48 9.54 13.53
CA ILE A 202 -14.08 9.20 13.31
C ILE A 202 -13.19 10.23 14.00
N ALA A 203 -12.28 9.75 14.85
CA ALA A 203 -11.28 10.59 15.49
C ALA A 203 -10.21 11.06 14.48
N TYR A 204 -9.46 12.09 14.86
CA TYR A 204 -8.22 12.43 14.16
C TYR A 204 -7.22 11.26 14.21
N PRO A 205 -6.26 11.19 13.27
CA PRO A 205 -5.22 10.16 13.27
C PRO A 205 -4.54 10.02 14.64
N SER A 206 -4.59 8.81 15.18
CA SER A 206 -4.11 8.47 16.52
C SER A 206 -2.67 7.95 16.54
N ASN A 207 -2.18 7.50 15.38
CA ASN A 207 -0.85 6.92 15.21
C ASN A 207 -0.26 7.31 13.84
N GLY A 208 1.05 7.12 13.68
CA GLY A 208 1.81 7.57 12.53
C GLY A 208 1.37 6.93 11.22
N GLN A 209 0.92 5.68 11.24
CA GLN A 209 0.40 5.01 10.05
C GLN A 209 -0.86 5.69 9.52
N GLU A 210 -1.74 6.17 10.41
CA GLU A 210 -2.96 6.88 10.01
C GLU A 210 -2.64 8.23 9.35
N TRP A 211 -1.59 8.92 9.78
CA TRP A 211 -1.10 10.13 9.10
C TRP A 211 -0.59 9.83 7.69
N PHE A 212 0.16 8.74 7.53
CA PHE A 212 0.62 8.29 6.22
C PHE A 212 -0.56 7.97 5.29
N TYR A 213 -1.57 7.27 5.81
CA TYR A 213 -2.81 7.01 5.08
C TYR A 213 -3.53 8.30 4.70
N LEU A 214 -3.67 9.24 5.63
CA LEU A 214 -4.33 10.51 5.39
C LEU A 214 -3.65 11.32 4.29
N VAL A 215 -2.31 11.38 4.24
CA VAL A 215 -1.58 12.05 3.15
C VAL A 215 -1.91 11.44 1.78
N VAL A 216 -1.92 10.11 1.68
CA VAL A 216 -2.26 9.41 0.42
C VAL A 216 -3.71 9.66 0.01
N ILE A 217 -4.63 9.71 0.97
CA ILE A 217 -6.04 10.05 0.74
C ILE A 217 -6.16 11.51 0.25
N SER A 218 -5.47 12.44 0.92
CA SER A 218 -5.42 13.85 0.54
C SER A 218 -4.87 14.07 -0.87
N ILE A 219 -3.89 13.28 -1.30
CA ILE A 219 -3.39 13.30 -2.68
C ILE A 219 -4.49 12.89 -3.67
N HIS A 220 -5.27 11.84 -3.36
CA HIS A 220 -6.39 11.42 -4.21
C HIS A 220 -7.44 12.53 -4.38
N PHE A 221 -7.80 13.22 -3.29
CA PHE A 221 -8.77 14.33 -3.34
C PHE A 221 -8.17 15.67 -3.76
N ASN A 222 -6.87 15.73 -4.01
CA ASN A 222 -6.12 16.97 -4.26
C ASN A 222 -6.36 18.04 -3.17
N ASP A 223 -6.39 17.61 -1.90
CA ASP A 223 -6.65 18.45 -0.74
C ASP A 223 -5.67 18.16 0.40
N LEU A 224 -4.48 18.74 0.28
CA LEU A 224 -3.37 18.49 1.18
C LEU A 224 -3.16 19.57 2.24
N ASN A 225 -3.73 20.78 2.08
CA ASN A 225 -3.39 21.94 2.91
C ASN A 225 -3.68 21.69 4.41
N LEU A 226 -4.93 21.34 4.75
CA LEU A 226 -5.28 21.06 6.16
C LEU A 226 -4.50 19.86 6.70
N THR A 227 -4.33 18.81 5.88
CA THR A 227 -3.56 17.63 6.27
C THR A 227 -2.12 17.99 6.59
N LEU A 228 -1.51 18.89 5.81
CA LEU A 228 -0.16 19.38 6.05
C LEU A 228 -0.08 20.21 7.32
N ASP A 229 -1.01 21.15 7.56
CA ASP A 229 -1.03 21.95 8.78
C ASP A 229 -1.12 21.09 10.04
N LEU A 230 -2.04 20.11 10.02
CA LEU A 230 -2.23 19.16 11.12
C LEU A 230 -1.03 18.23 11.29
N LEU A 231 -0.42 17.79 10.19
CA LEU A 231 0.78 16.94 10.22
C LEU A 231 1.98 17.70 10.81
N LEU A 232 2.16 18.96 10.46
CA LEU A 232 3.22 19.81 10.99
C LEU A 232 3.04 20.07 12.49
N ASP A 233 1.81 20.36 12.94
CA ASP A 233 1.50 20.49 14.36
C ASP A 233 1.82 19.20 15.13
N GLN A 234 1.42 18.05 14.59
CA GLN A 234 1.72 16.75 15.21
C GLN A 234 3.22 16.43 15.23
N LEU A 235 3.96 16.79 14.17
CA LEU A 235 5.42 16.63 14.12
C LEU A 235 6.10 17.43 15.22
N LEU A 236 5.78 18.72 15.35
CA LEU A 236 6.37 19.58 16.38
C LEU A 236 6.06 19.08 17.78
N LYS A 237 4.81 18.69 18.05
CA LYS A 237 4.44 18.04 19.32
C LYS A 237 5.25 16.78 19.61
N THR A 238 5.54 15.98 18.57
CA THR A 238 6.27 14.73 18.74
C THR A 238 7.76 14.99 18.96
N ILE A 239 8.33 16.01 18.32
CA ILE A 239 9.71 16.47 18.56
C ILE A 239 9.92 16.82 20.03
N ASP A 240 8.97 17.52 20.65
CA ASP A 240 9.05 17.90 22.06
C ASP A 240 8.89 16.71 23.03
N CYS A 241 8.33 15.58 22.57
CA CYS A 241 7.99 14.43 23.40
C CYS A 241 8.96 13.24 23.25
N ASP A 242 9.11 12.73 22.03
CA ASP A 242 9.87 11.52 21.68
C ASP A 242 10.15 11.47 20.16
N ASP A 243 11.25 12.11 19.76
CA ASP A 243 11.74 12.18 18.38
C ASP A 243 12.51 10.92 17.94
N GLU A 244 12.57 9.89 18.78
CA GLU A 244 13.14 8.59 18.43
C GLU A 244 12.09 7.51 18.15
N SER A 245 10.82 7.82 18.37
CA SER A 245 9.70 6.90 18.19
C SER A 245 9.44 6.49 16.73
N LEU A 246 8.89 5.28 16.56
CA LEU A 246 8.36 4.83 15.26
C LEU A 246 7.22 5.75 14.76
N GLN A 247 6.46 6.34 15.69
CA GLN A 247 5.46 7.35 15.40
C GLN A 247 6.09 8.51 14.63
N PHE A 248 7.20 9.05 15.13
CA PHE A 248 7.91 10.15 14.52
C PHE A 248 8.42 9.80 13.11
N ASP A 249 8.96 8.59 12.93
CA ASP A 249 9.39 8.12 11.61
C ASP A 249 8.25 8.13 10.58
N TYR A 250 7.07 7.65 10.95
CA TYR A 250 5.91 7.70 10.05
C TYR A 250 5.46 9.13 9.74
N LEU A 251 5.56 10.06 10.69
CA LEU A 251 5.22 11.46 10.45
C LEU A 251 6.20 12.08 9.44
N LEU A 252 7.51 11.82 9.58
CA LEU A 252 8.51 12.26 8.61
C LEU A 252 8.29 11.62 7.23
N MET A 253 7.96 10.32 7.17
CA MET A 253 7.62 9.64 5.91
C MET A 253 6.38 10.29 5.27
N SER A 254 5.38 10.64 6.06
CA SER A 254 4.16 11.30 5.59
C SER A 254 4.45 12.68 5.01
N LEU A 255 5.30 13.47 5.69
CA LEU A 255 5.71 14.79 5.23
C LEU A 255 6.48 14.71 3.92
N ASP A 256 7.34 13.72 3.82
CA ASP A 256 8.17 13.50 2.65
C ASP A 256 7.33 13.17 1.40
N VAL A 257 6.31 12.31 1.53
CA VAL A 257 5.33 12.03 0.47
C VAL A 257 4.52 13.27 0.11
N ALA A 258 4.11 14.05 1.11
CA ALA A 258 3.38 15.30 0.89
C ALA A 258 4.22 16.27 0.04
N PHE A 259 5.51 16.42 0.35
CA PHE A 259 6.42 17.26 -0.43
C PHE A 259 6.67 16.73 -1.84
N ASP A 260 6.76 15.41 -2.05
CA ASP A 260 6.87 14.85 -3.41
C ASP A 260 5.65 15.23 -4.26
N TRP A 261 4.44 15.14 -3.70
CA TRP A 261 3.24 15.57 -4.40
C TRP A 261 3.24 17.07 -4.71
N ILE A 262 3.54 17.92 -3.73
CA ILE A 262 3.50 19.37 -3.93
C ILE A 262 4.54 19.82 -4.96
N LEU A 263 5.77 19.30 -4.88
CA LEU A 263 6.82 19.65 -5.84
C LEU A 263 6.49 19.14 -7.25
N LYS A 264 5.92 17.95 -7.37
CA LYS A 264 5.44 17.42 -8.66
C LYS A 264 4.33 18.28 -9.26
N ASP A 265 3.32 18.64 -8.46
CA ASP A 265 2.20 19.46 -8.91
C ASP A 265 2.69 20.85 -9.35
N ARG A 266 3.61 21.46 -8.60
CA ARG A 266 4.27 22.73 -8.98
C ARG A 266 4.97 22.63 -10.33
N ASN A 267 5.75 21.58 -10.56
CA ASN A 267 6.46 21.40 -11.83
C ASN A 267 5.48 21.23 -13.01
N ASN A 268 4.37 20.53 -12.78
CA ASN A 268 3.30 20.39 -13.77
C ASN A 268 2.56 21.71 -14.03
N GLN A 269 2.37 22.54 -13.00
CA GLN A 269 1.72 23.86 -13.15
C GLN A 269 2.65 24.90 -13.79
N LEU A 270 3.95 24.90 -13.45
CA LEU A 270 4.96 25.75 -14.10
C LEU A 270 5.12 25.43 -15.59
N ALA A 271 4.86 24.18 -15.98
CA ALA A 271 4.79 23.80 -17.39
C ALA A 271 3.52 24.34 -18.11
N ASN A 272 2.53 24.85 -17.37
CA ASN A 272 1.23 25.25 -17.89
C ASN A 272 0.83 26.74 -17.65
N ASP A 273 1.47 27.47 -16.71
CA ASP A 273 1.35 28.92 -16.35
C ASP A 273 -0.09 29.49 -16.13
N THR A 274 -0.47 30.43 -15.25
CA THR A 274 0.07 31.22 -14.15
C THR A 274 -1.10 31.42 -13.16
N THR A 275 -1.06 30.91 -11.92
CA THR A 275 -1.83 31.40 -10.75
C THR A 275 -1.59 30.49 -9.53
N SER A 276 -0.58 30.81 -8.71
CA SER A 276 -0.17 29.95 -7.60
C SER A 276 -0.75 30.41 -6.25
N THR A 277 -1.99 30.00 -5.94
CA THR A 277 -2.61 30.20 -4.61
C THR A 277 -2.02 29.26 -3.54
N GLN A 278 -1.36 28.16 -3.93
CA GLN A 278 -0.69 27.24 -3.00
C GLN A 278 0.66 27.75 -2.45
N LYS A 279 1.25 28.81 -3.04
CA LYS A 279 2.55 29.36 -2.58
C LYS A 279 2.48 30.01 -1.19
N ALA A 280 1.36 30.62 -0.83
CA ALA A 280 1.27 31.45 0.39
C ALA A 280 1.13 30.63 1.68
N HIS A 281 0.63 29.39 1.63
CA HIS A 281 0.27 28.63 2.83
C HIS A 281 1.44 27.83 3.43
N LEU A 282 2.46 27.49 2.64
CA LEU A 282 3.60 26.70 3.11
C LEU A 282 4.57 27.51 3.99
N LEU A 283 4.53 28.84 3.95
CA LEU A 283 5.41 29.69 4.77
C LEU A 283 4.89 29.90 6.21
N ASN A 284 4.15 28.94 6.75
CA ASN A 284 3.67 28.99 8.13
C ASN A 284 4.85 28.81 9.10
N ASP A 285 4.77 29.45 10.28
CA ASP A 285 5.82 29.45 11.28
C ASP A 285 6.18 28.03 11.75
N ASN A 286 5.22 27.10 11.74
CA ASN A 286 5.47 25.68 12.02
C ASN A 286 6.51 25.07 11.06
N LEU A 287 6.47 25.42 9.78
CA LEU A 287 7.43 24.89 8.80
C LEU A 287 8.83 25.48 9.03
N LYS A 288 8.91 26.76 9.43
CA LYS A 288 10.18 27.40 9.79
C LYS A 288 10.81 26.75 11.01
N THR A 289 10.01 26.51 12.06
CA THR A 289 10.44 25.80 13.28
C THR A 289 10.93 24.40 12.95
N LEU A 290 10.17 23.64 12.16
CA LEU A 290 10.59 22.31 11.72
C LEU A 290 11.89 22.35 10.91
N ASN A 291 12.05 23.33 10.01
CA ASN A 291 13.28 23.47 9.22
C ASN A 291 14.52 23.69 10.09
N VAL A 292 14.41 24.51 11.15
CA VAL A 292 15.51 24.72 12.12
C VAL A 292 15.88 23.40 12.80
N TRP A 293 14.88 22.62 13.23
CA TRP A 293 15.11 21.31 13.84
C TRP A 293 15.77 20.32 12.86
N LEU A 294 15.27 20.24 11.63
CA LEU A 294 15.81 19.37 10.58
C LEU A 294 17.27 19.72 10.23
N LEU A 295 17.59 21.01 10.08
CA LEU A 295 18.96 21.48 9.81
C LEU A 295 19.94 21.18 10.95
N SER A 296 19.47 21.20 12.19
CA SER A 296 20.29 20.88 13.36
C SER A 296 20.61 19.37 13.40
N ASN A 297 19.61 18.54 13.11
CA ASN A 297 19.74 17.09 13.09
C ASN A 297 20.37 16.52 11.82
N SER A 298 20.38 17.26 10.71
CA SER A 298 21.14 16.88 9.52
C SER A 298 22.65 17.02 9.75
N LYS A 299 23.09 18.08 10.45
CA LYS A 299 24.51 18.41 10.68
C LYS A 299 25.19 17.57 11.77
N LEU A 300 24.43 17.11 12.77
CA LEU A 300 24.94 16.22 13.83
C LEU A 300 25.40 14.85 13.30
N ASN A 301 25.04 14.50 12.07
CA ASN A 301 25.24 13.19 11.49
C ASN A 301 26.47 13.07 10.55
N ASP A 302 27.29 14.11 10.43
CA ASP A 302 28.51 14.12 9.59
C ASP A 302 29.71 13.34 10.18
N ASN A 303 29.59 12.76 11.38
CA ASN A 303 30.69 12.15 12.14
C ASN A 303 30.78 10.61 12.07
N ILE A 304 30.19 9.96 11.06
CA ILE A 304 30.37 8.52 10.83
C ILE A 304 31.00 8.32 9.44
N ASP A 305 32.20 7.75 9.42
CA ASP A 305 32.94 7.33 8.24
C ASP A 305 32.10 6.38 7.35
N ASP A 306 31.43 6.91 6.33
CA ASP A 306 30.98 6.12 5.19
C ASP A 306 31.47 6.83 3.92
N ASP A 307 32.29 6.11 3.14
CA ASP A 307 33.15 6.56 2.02
C ASP A 307 32.38 7.07 0.77
N ARG A 308 31.14 7.52 0.92
CA ARG A 308 30.29 8.03 -0.16
C ARG A 308 29.80 9.43 0.14
N LYS A 309 30.74 10.34 0.35
CA LYS A 309 30.47 11.78 0.22
C LYS A 309 30.32 12.13 -1.26
N ASN A 310 29.17 12.74 -1.55
CA ASN A 310 28.81 13.58 -2.70
C ASN A 310 27.93 12.91 -3.79
N GLU A 311 26.71 13.47 -3.96
CA GLU A 311 25.68 13.18 -5.00
C GLU A 311 25.02 11.78 -4.86
N THR A 312 23.77 11.51 -4.47
CA THR A 312 22.46 12.21 -4.49
C THR A 312 21.46 11.50 -3.54
N ASP A 313 21.51 11.76 -2.22
CA ASP A 313 20.60 11.10 -1.24
C ASP A 313 19.09 11.24 -1.56
N CYS A 314 18.70 12.28 -2.30
CA CYS A 314 17.31 12.49 -2.71
C CYS A 314 16.75 11.38 -3.61
N ASN A 315 17.62 10.72 -4.38
CA ASN A 315 17.23 9.67 -5.32
C ASN A 315 17.17 8.29 -4.64
N ILE A 316 17.49 8.20 -3.34
CA ILE A 316 17.46 6.93 -2.62
C ILE A 316 16.00 6.54 -2.30
N GLY A 317 15.63 5.33 -2.72
CA GLY A 317 14.39 4.65 -2.37
C GLY A 317 14.38 4.25 -0.89
N LEU A 318 13.47 4.83 -0.12
CA LEU A 318 13.18 4.54 1.28
C LEU A 318 11.99 3.59 1.43
N ILE A 319 11.72 3.15 2.66
CA ILE A 319 10.69 2.14 2.96
C ILE A 319 9.34 2.56 2.37
N HIS A 320 8.90 3.78 2.65
CA HIS A 320 7.60 4.26 2.20
C HIS A 320 7.55 4.51 0.68
N ASN A 321 8.67 4.83 0.04
CA ASN A 321 8.75 4.90 -1.42
C ASN A 321 8.55 3.52 -2.04
N THR A 322 8.99 2.45 -1.36
CA THR A 322 8.75 1.07 -1.82
C THR A 322 7.26 0.74 -1.73
N ILE A 323 6.62 1.13 -0.63
CA ILE A 323 5.17 0.97 -0.43
C ILE A 323 4.39 1.68 -1.54
N LEU A 324 4.84 2.86 -1.98
CA LEU A 324 4.15 3.71 -2.94
C LEU A 324 4.73 3.70 -4.36
N LYS A 325 5.74 2.87 -4.67
CA LYS A 325 6.43 2.86 -5.97
C LYS A 325 5.45 2.79 -7.16
N ASP A 326 4.38 2.03 -6.97
CA ASP A 326 3.30 1.82 -7.94
C ASP A 326 2.02 2.63 -7.66
N PHE A 327 2.13 3.73 -6.91
CA PHE A 327 1.02 4.64 -6.72
C PHE A 327 1.01 5.65 -7.86
N SER A 328 0.16 5.46 -8.87
CA SER A 328 0.14 6.25 -10.12
C SER A 328 0.33 7.78 -9.96
N PRO A 329 -0.29 8.46 -8.96
CA PRO A 329 -0.05 9.89 -8.74
C PRO A 329 1.41 10.27 -8.46
N LEU A 330 2.24 9.37 -7.93
CA LEU A 330 3.66 9.60 -7.63
C LEU A 330 4.61 8.60 -8.29
N ARG A 331 4.09 7.63 -9.04
CA ARG A 331 4.83 6.54 -9.67
C ARG A 331 6.08 7.00 -10.40
N GLN A 332 5.95 8.03 -11.26
CA GLN A 332 7.07 8.54 -12.05
C GLN A 332 8.24 9.04 -11.21
N ILE A 333 7.96 9.61 -10.02
CA ILE A 333 9.00 10.09 -9.09
C ILE A 333 9.74 8.88 -8.51
N TYR A 334 8.98 7.87 -8.08
CA TYR A 334 9.52 6.72 -7.39
C TYR A 334 10.19 5.71 -8.34
N GLU A 335 9.77 5.61 -9.59
CA GLU A 335 10.47 4.80 -10.61
C GLU A 335 11.87 5.32 -10.92
N GLN A 336 12.14 6.61 -10.69
CA GLN A 336 13.44 7.23 -10.89
C GLN A 336 14.38 7.05 -9.68
N MET A 337 13.89 6.49 -8.57
CA MET A 337 14.69 6.29 -7.37
C MET A 337 15.51 5.00 -7.43
N GLU A 338 16.72 5.06 -6.86
CA GLU A 338 17.58 3.92 -6.63
C GLU A 338 17.15 3.19 -5.36
N TYR A 339 16.63 1.97 -5.50
CA TYR A 339 16.26 1.12 -4.37
C TYR A 339 17.41 0.20 -4.03
N TYR A 340 17.95 0.35 -2.81
CA TYR A 340 19.01 -0.51 -2.33
C TYR A 340 18.45 -1.82 -1.79
N TYR A 341 19.19 -2.88 -2.08
CA TYR A 341 18.94 -4.21 -1.54
C TYR A 341 19.30 -4.20 -0.07
N GLU A 342 18.28 -4.12 0.77
CA GLU A 342 18.52 -4.28 2.19
C GLU A 342 18.88 -5.74 2.48
N THR A 343 20.15 -5.96 2.79
CA THR A 343 20.54 -7.06 3.67
C THR A 343 19.85 -6.87 5.03
N GLU A 344 19.77 -7.93 5.84
CA GLU A 344 19.14 -7.98 7.18
C GLU A 344 19.53 -6.86 8.18
N MET A 345 20.47 -5.97 7.84
CA MET A 345 20.97 -4.85 8.63
C MET A 345 20.41 -3.46 8.23
N TYR A 346 19.23 -3.35 7.61
CA TYR A 346 18.62 -2.02 7.47
C TYR A 346 18.00 -1.56 8.78
N ARG A 347 18.71 -0.66 9.43
CA ARG A 347 18.32 -0.09 10.71
C ARG A 347 17.52 1.20 10.47
N MET A 348 16.45 1.37 11.25
CA MET A 348 15.55 2.54 11.18
C MET A 348 16.29 3.88 11.43
N ASP A 349 17.40 3.85 12.16
CA ASP A 349 18.29 5.00 12.34
C ASP A 349 18.89 5.48 11.01
N LYS A 350 19.39 4.57 10.16
CA LYS A 350 19.89 4.90 8.81
C LYS A 350 18.78 5.44 7.92
N HIS A 351 17.59 4.83 7.98
CA HIS A 351 16.41 5.36 7.27
C HIS A 351 16.12 6.80 7.66
N ARG A 352 16.05 7.07 8.97
CA ARG A 352 15.74 8.40 9.52
C ARG A 352 16.76 9.44 9.09
N LYS A 353 18.05 9.11 9.13
CA LYS A 353 19.13 10.02 8.69
C LYS A 353 18.96 10.45 7.23
N ILE A 354 18.77 9.49 6.33
CA ILE A 354 18.55 9.76 4.89
C ILE A 354 17.26 10.57 4.69
N LEU A 355 16.19 10.22 5.41
CA LEU A 355 14.91 10.90 5.35
C LEU A 355 15.01 12.37 5.78
N ILE A 356 15.70 12.66 6.88
CA ILE A 356 15.95 14.03 7.36
C ILE A 356 16.75 14.82 6.31
N SER A 357 17.85 14.26 5.79
CA SER A 357 18.64 14.88 4.72
C SER A 357 17.77 15.22 3.50
N ARG A 358 16.93 14.29 3.07
CA ARG A 358 16.00 14.48 1.94
C ARG A 358 14.95 15.56 2.20
N LEU A 359 14.39 15.62 3.41
CA LEU A 359 13.42 16.65 3.80
C LEU A 359 14.06 18.05 3.80
N VAL A 360 15.29 18.19 4.30
CA VAL A 360 16.05 19.46 4.23
C VAL A 360 16.22 19.92 2.78
N GLN A 361 16.63 19.01 1.88
CA GLN A 361 16.80 19.35 0.47
C GLN A 361 15.49 19.73 -0.22
N LYS A 362 14.37 19.07 0.13
CA LYS A 362 13.04 19.43 -0.38
C LYS A 362 12.62 20.81 0.10
N LEU A 363 12.86 21.14 1.38
CA LEU A 363 12.58 22.45 1.97
C LEU A 363 13.32 23.59 1.30
N GLN A 364 14.54 23.37 0.81
CA GLN A 364 15.29 24.38 0.05
C GLN A 364 14.66 24.70 -1.32
N LYS A 365 13.77 23.84 -1.84
CA LYS A 365 13.04 24.06 -3.11
C LYS A 365 11.72 24.79 -2.92
N PHE A 366 11.29 25.01 -1.67
CA PHE A 366 10.07 25.71 -1.31
C PHE A 366 10.33 27.19 -1.11
#